data_AF-A0A7T5JRV8-F1
#
_entry.id   AF-A0A7T5JRV8-F1
#
_cell.length_a   1.000
_cell.length_b   1.000
_cell.length_c   1.000
_cell.angle_alpha   90.00
_cell.angle_beta   90.00
_cell.angle_gamma   90.00
#
_symmetry.space_group_name_H-M   'P 1'
#
loop_
_entity.id
_entity.type
_entity.pdbx_description
1 polymer ?
#
loop_
_entity_poly.entity_id
_entity_poly.type
_entity_poly.pdbx_seq_one_letter_code
_entity_poly.pdbx_strand_id
1 'polypeptide(L)'
;MIRGTQGKTERWLFSFVQKVFPNAESGRIMCLKNRVLELDIYVADLPLCIEYDGLHHRKRVKKDENKNYLLREEGIPLIRIREHGLPSIKAFGSSTIVHYPFQPGDLHRCLLDLRSEILTRYALNGEQQAELQAWGEDSGNTTIL
;
A
#
# COMPACT_ATOMS: atom_id res chain seq x y z
N MET A 1 -1.53 25.81 0.76
CA MET A 1 -2.11 24.54 0.28
C MET A 1 -0.96 23.59 0.00
N ILE A 2 -0.76 22.55 0.82
CA ILE A 2 0.19 21.48 0.47
C ILE A 2 -0.56 20.54 -0.48
N ARG A 3 -0.34 20.70 -1.78
CA ARG A 3 -0.76 19.77 -2.83
C ARG A 3 0.51 19.10 -3.33
N GLY A 4 0.63 17.77 -3.25
CA GLY A 4 1.55 17.03 -4.13
C GLY A 4 2.43 15.90 -3.58
N THR A 5 2.29 15.46 -2.32
CA THR A 5 3.16 14.37 -1.79
C THR A 5 2.60 12.97 -2.02
N GLN A 6 1.26 12.78 -1.95
CA GLN A 6 0.62 11.46 -2.06
C GLN A 6 1.02 10.72 -3.36
N GLY A 7 0.87 11.35 -4.52
CA GLY A 7 1.24 10.74 -5.80
C GLY A 7 2.74 10.50 -5.98
N LYS A 8 3.62 11.17 -5.21
CA LYS A 8 5.05 10.84 -5.17
C LYS A 8 5.28 9.59 -4.33
N THR A 9 4.63 9.49 -3.18
CA THR A 9 4.73 8.31 -2.30
C THR A 9 4.14 7.05 -2.93
N GLU A 10 2.98 7.14 -3.58
CA GLU A 10 2.37 6.03 -4.32
C GLU A 10 3.31 5.51 -5.42
N ARG A 11 3.89 6.40 -6.22
CA ARG A 11 4.87 6.03 -7.26
C ARG A 11 6.15 5.44 -6.69
N TRP A 12 6.61 5.98 -5.55
CA TRP A 12 7.77 5.45 -4.86
C TRP A 12 7.51 4.03 -4.39
N LEU A 13 6.42 3.78 -3.66
CA LEU A 13 5.98 2.44 -3.24
C LEU A 13 5.82 1.49 -4.44
N PHE A 14 5.16 1.95 -5.50
CA PHE A 14 4.96 1.15 -6.71
C PHE A 14 6.28 0.70 -7.33
N SER A 15 7.31 1.56 -7.33
CA SER A 15 8.62 1.20 -7.88
C SER A 15 9.31 0.04 -7.14
N PHE A 16 9.10 -0.08 -5.82
CA PHE A 16 9.58 -1.22 -5.04
C PHE A 16 8.76 -2.47 -5.33
N VAL A 17 7.43 -2.35 -5.32
CA VAL A 17 6.54 -3.49 -5.58
C VAL A 17 6.75 -4.06 -6.99
N GLN A 18 6.90 -3.20 -7.99
CA GLN A 18 7.05 -3.61 -9.39
C GLN A 18 8.37 -4.35 -9.67
N LYS A 19 9.44 -4.04 -8.94
CA LYS A 19 10.71 -4.79 -9.06
C LYS A 19 10.55 -6.26 -8.66
N VAL A 20 9.77 -6.52 -7.61
CA VAL A 20 9.49 -7.87 -7.11
C VAL A 20 8.43 -8.56 -7.95
N PHE A 21 7.40 -7.81 -8.35
CA PHE A 21 6.25 -8.30 -9.09
C PHE A 21 6.08 -7.50 -10.38
N PRO A 22 6.71 -7.92 -11.49
CA PRO A 22 6.66 -7.19 -12.76
C PRO A 22 5.24 -6.97 -13.32
N ASN A 23 4.27 -7.79 -12.89
CA ASN A 23 2.87 -7.68 -13.23
C ASN A 23 2.05 -6.78 -12.28
N ALA A 24 2.70 -6.10 -11.34
CA ALA A 24 2.03 -5.11 -10.50
C ALA A 24 1.53 -3.94 -11.34
N GLU A 25 0.31 -3.49 -11.07
CA GLU A 25 -0.33 -2.37 -11.76
C GLU A 25 -0.60 -1.23 -10.78
N SER A 26 -0.21 -0.01 -11.16
CA SER A 26 -0.58 1.20 -10.41
C SER A 26 -1.87 1.80 -10.95
N GLY A 27 -2.78 2.21 -10.06
CA GLY A 27 -4.05 2.85 -10.43
C GLY A 27 -5.02 1.89 -11.13
N ARG A 28 -4.97 0.59 -10.80
CA ARG A 28 -5.82 -0.42 -11.45
C ARG A 28 -7.29 -0.15 -11.17
N ILE A 29 -8.11 -0.13 -12.22
CA ILE A 29 -9.55 0.02 -12.10
C ILE A 29 -10.22 -1.37 -12.05
N MET A 30 -11.09 -1.58 -11.06
CA MET A 30 -11.88 -2.81 -10.91
C MET A 30 -13.36 -2.49 -10.69
N CYS A 31 -14.22 -3.30 -11.30
CA CYS A 31 -15.67 -3.20 -11.14
C CYS A 31 -16.16 -4.34 -10.25
N LEU A 32 -16.51 -4.02 -8.98
CA LEU A 32 -16.98 -5.00 -7.99
C LEU A 32 -18.39 -4.64 -7.51
N LYS A 33 -19.34 -5.58 -7.56
CA LYS A 33 -20.75 -5.38 -7.14
C LYS A 33 -21.34 -4.04 -7.64
N ASN A 34 -21.17 -3.75 -8.94
CA ASN A 34 -21.60 -2.51 -9.61
C ASN A 34 -20.96 -1.21 -9.08
N ARG A 35 -19.77 -1.30 -8.48
CA ARG A 35 -18.95 -0.15 -8.05
C ARG A 35 -17.62 -0.16 -8.76
N VAL A 36 -17.20 1.01 -9.24
CA VAL A 36 -15.86 1.23 -9.78
C VAL A 36 -14.93 1.58 -8.63
N LEU A 37 -13.86 0.81 -8.49
CA LEU A 37 -12.78 1.00 -7.53
C LEU A 37 -11.50 1.27 -8.30
N GLU A 38 -10.72 2.23 -7.82
CA GLU A 38 -9.35 2.46 -8.23
C GLU A 38 -8.46 1.94 -7.10
N LEU A 39 -7.49 1.09 -7.43
CA LEU A 39 -6.54 0.48 -6.50
C LEU A 39 -5.16 1.11 -6.73
N ASP A 40 -4.54 1.66 -5.69
CA ASP A 40 -3.28 2.40 -5.86
C ASP A 40 -2.19 1.49 -6.44
N ILE A 41 -2.07 0.27 -5.89
CA ILE A 41 -1.22 -0.80 -6.40
C ILE A 41 -1.97 -2.13 -6.29
N TYR A 42 -1.99 -2.90 -7.37
CA TYR A 42 -2.55 -4.25 -7.42
C TYR A 42 -1.52 -5.26 -7.95
N VAL A 43 -1.34 -6.36 -7.24
CA VAL A 43 -0.45 -7.47 -7.62
C VAL A 43 -1.30 -8.70 -7.93
N ALA A 44 -1.44 -9.02 -9.21
CA ALA A 44 -2.34 -10.07 -9.68
C ALA A 44 -1.89 -11.49 -9.25
N ASP A 45 -0.59 -11.72 -9.10
CA ASP A 45 -0.05 -13.02 -8.66
C ASP A 45 -0.37 -13.33 -7.19
N LEU A 46 -0.56 -12.30 -6.37
CA LEU A 46 -0.83 -12.40 -4.93
C LEU A 46 -2.29 -12.10 -4.56
N PRO A 47 -3.17 -12.01 -5.56
CA PRO A 47 -4.37 -11.15 -5.54
C PRO A 47 -4.38 -10.05 -4.46
N LEU A 48 -3.31 -9.26 -4.37
CA LEU A 48 -3.07 -8.32 -3.27
C LEU A 48 -3.32 -6.88 -3.72
N CYS A 49 -4.04 -6.12 -2.90
CA CYS A 49 -4.14 -4.66 -3.02
C CYS A 49 -3.30 -3.97 -1.94
N ILE A 50 -2.57 -2.92 -2.34
CA ILE A 50 -1.82 -2.05 -1.44
C ILE A 50 -2.30 -0.61 -1.68
N GLU A 51 -2.69 0.09 -0.61
CA GLU A 51 -3.18 1.48 -0.66
C GLU A 51 -2.29 2.40 0.18
N TYR A 52 -2.09 3.64 -0.28
CA TYR A 52 -1.47 4.70 0.49
C TYR A 52 -2.49 5.82 0.77
N ASP A 53 -2.94 5.90 2.02
CA ASP A 53 -3.89 6.92 2.45
C ASP A 53 -3.19 8.16 2.98
N GLY A 54 -3.14 9.22 2.18
CA GLY A 54 -2.72 10.55 2.63
C GLY A 54 -3.80 11.26 3.46
N LEU A 55 -3.43 12.29 4.22
CA LEU A 55 -4.32 13.12 5.05
C LEU A 55 -5.53 13.71 4.30
N HIS A 56 -5.50 13.77 2.96
CA HIS A 56 -6.66 14.16 2.14
C HIS A 56 -7.84 13.18 2.25
N HIS A 57 -7.64 11.98 2.78
CA HIS A 57 -8.68 10.97 2.99
C HIS A 57 -9.56 11.20 4.24
N ARG A 58 -9.29 12.25 5.03
CA ARG A 58 -10.02 12.55 6.29
C ARG A 58 -11.56 12.57 6.18
N LYS A 59 -12.13 12.80 4.99
CA LYS A 59 -13.59 12.84 4.76
C LYS A 59 -14.16 11.60 4.03
N ARG A 60 -13.36 10.54 3.85
CA ARG A 60 -13.69 9.39 2.99
C ARG A 60 -13.97 8.08 3.73
N VAL A 61 -14.13 8.11 5.06
CA VAL A 61 -14.36 6.93 5.93
C VAL A 61 -15.31 5.89 5.31
N LYS A 62 -16.55 6.28 4.97
CA LYS A 62 -17.54 5.33 4.40
C LYS A 62 -17.11 4.75 3.06
N LYS A 63 -16.40 5.52 2.22
CA LYS A 63 -15.86 5.06 0.93
C LYS A 63 -14.75 4.04 1.16
N ASP A 64 -13.83 4.33 2.08
CA ASP A 64 -12.71 3.45 2.40
C ASP A 64 -13.18 2.14 3.06
N GLU A 65 -14.13 2.23 4.00
CA GLU A 65 -14.77 1.05 4.62
C GLU A 65 -15.50 0.18 3.59
N ASN A 66 -16.21 0.79 2.63
CA ASN A 66 -16.88 0.05 1.58
C ASN A 66 -15.87 -0.60 0.61
N LYS A 67 -14.74 0.07 0.31
CA LYS A 67 -13.66 -0.54 -0.47
C LYS A 67 -13.09 -1.76 0.26
N ASN A 68 -12.78 -1.63 1.56
CA ASN A 68 -12.31 -2.74 2.39
C ASN A 68 -13.29 -3.93 2.37
N TYR A 69 -14.58 -3.65 2.54
CA TYR A 69 -15.62 -4.68 2.48
C TYR A 69 -15.68 -5.37 1.11
N LEU A 70 -15.74 -4.61 0.01
CA LEU A 70 -15.82 -5.17 -1.33
C LEU A 70 -14.61 -6.02 -1.68
N LEU A 71 -13.39 -5.58 -1.35
CA LEU A 71 -12.18 -6.36 -1.62
C LEU A 71 -12.14 -7.65 -0.80
N ARG A 72 -12.54 -7.60 0.48
CA ARG A 72 -12.67 -8.80 1.31
C ARG A 72 -13.64 -9.82 0.70
N GLU A 73 -14.80 -9.36 0.24
CA GLU A 73 -15.83 -10.23 -0.33
C GLU A 73 -15.38 -10.93 -1.61
N GLU A 74 -14.50 -10.29 -2.39
CA GLU A 74 -13.88 -10.88 -3.58
C GLU A 74 -12.62 -11.70 -3.26
N GLY A 75 -12.26 -11.86 -1.98
CA GLY A 75 -11.08 -12.61 -1.57
C GLY A 75 -9.75 -11.92 -1.90
N ILE A 76 -9.74 -10.59 -2.04
CA ILE A 76 -8.55 -9.77 -2.34
C ILE A 76 -8.04 -9.18 -1.02
N PRO A 77 -6.91 -9.66 -0.44
CA PRO A 77 -6.33 -9.05 0.73
C PRO A 77 -5.93 -7.60 0.47
N LEU A 78 -6.05 -6.78 1.51
CA LEU A 78 -5.72 -5.36 1.46
C LEU A 78 -4.75 -4.99 2.56
N ILE A 79 -3.63 -4.36 2.19
CA ILE A 79 -2.70 -3.71 3.11
C ILE A 79 -2.77 -2.20 2.86
N ARG A 80 -3.02 -1.42 3.92
CA ARG A 80 -3.09 0.05 3.85
C ARG A 80 -1.92 0.67 4.61
N ILE A 81 -1.19 1.57 3.98
CA ILE A 81 -0.25 2.48 4.64
C ILE A 81 -1.01 3.79 4.86
N ARG A 82 -1.29 4.15 6.12
CA ARG A 82 -2.19 5.26 6.48
C ARG A 82 -1.46 6.36 7.22
N GLU A 83 -1.50 7.59 6.72
CA GLU A 83 -0.96 8.74 7.45
C GLU A 83 -1.64 8.91 8.82
N HIS A 84 -0.82 9.17 9.83
CA HIS A 84 -1.25 9.39 11.20
C HIS A 84 -2.19 10.60 11.28
N GLY A 85 -3.28 10.46 12.04
CA GLY A 85 -4.33 11.48 12.14
C GLY A 85 -5.42 11.37 11.08
N LEU A 86 -5.49 10.26 10.33
CA LEU A 86 -6.70 9.85 9.63
C LEU A 86 -7.72 9.23 10.61
N PRO A 87 -9.03 9.40 10.39
CA PRO A 87 -10.04 8.73 11.20
C PRO A 87 -9.89 7.21 11.15
N SER A 88 -10.27 6.54 12.24
CA SER A 88 -10.38 5.08 12.24
C SER A 88 -11.43 4.63 11.23
N ILE A 89 -11.15 3.51 10.56
CA ILE A 89 -12.08 2.85 9.63
C ILE A 89 -12.21 1.39 10.02
N LYS A 90 -13.36 0.78 9.76
CA LYS A 90 -13.52 -0.67 9.86
C LYS A 90 -12.61 -1.37 8.86
N ALA A 91 -11.75 -2.24 9.38
CA ALA A 91 -10.73 -2.91 8.59
C ALA A 91 -11.29 -3.98 7.65
N PHE A 92 -12.33 -4.72 8.05
CA PHE A 92 -12.85 -5.88 7.29
C PHE A 92 -11.75 -6.86 6.85
N GLY A 93 -10.76 -7.10 7.72
CA GLY A 93 -9.60 -7.96 7.40
C GLY A 93 -8.44 -7.25 6.71
N SER A 94 -8.59 -5.97 6.34
CA SER A 94 -7.47 -5.16 5.86
C SER A 94 -6.43 -4.98 6.97
N SER A 95 -5.16 -4.98 6.61
CA SER A 95 -4.06 -4.70 7.52
C SER A 95 -3.65 -3.23 7.38
N THR A 96 -3.21 -2.63 8.48
CA THR A 96 -2.89 -1.19 8.52
C THR A 96 -1.49 -0.98 9.08
N ILE A 97 -0.65 -0.33 8.29
CA ILE A 97 0.63 0.22 8.66
C ILE A 97 0.42 1.72 8.85
N VAL A 98 0.75 2.26 10.02
CA VAL A 98 0.58 3.70 10.29
C VAL A 98 1.82 4.44 9.85
N HIS A 99 1.68 5.44 9.00
CA HIS A 99 2.76 6.32 8.53
C HIS A 99 2.72 7.66 9.28
N TYR A 100 3.82 8.07 9.91
CA TYR A 100 4.00 9.35 10.58
C TYR A 100 4.77 10.30 9.65
N PRO A 101 4.09 11.08 8.78
CA PRO A 101 4.75 11.81 7.68
C PRO A 101 5.74 12.90 8.13
N PHE A 102 5.71 13.29 9.40
CA PHE A 102 6.61 14.29 9.98
C PHE A 102 7.77 13.66 10.78
N GLN A 103 7.84 12.34 10.86
CA GLN A 103 8.94 11.62 11.50
C GLN A 103 9.96 11.19 10.42
N PRO A 104 11.22 11.64 10.49
CA PRO A 104 12.25 11.25 9.53
C PRO A 104 12.40 9.73 9.45
N GLY A 105 12.45 9.20 8.23
CA GLY A 105 12.61 7.77 7.98
C GLY A 105 11.36 6.91 8.19
N ASP A 106 10.22 7.48 8.61
CA ASP A 106 9.03 6.66 8.88
C ASP A 106 8.43 6.03 7.62
N LEU A 107 8.51 6.71 6.47
CA LEU A 107 8.11 6.12 5.19
C LEU A 107 8.95 4.88 4.86
N HIS A 108 10.24 4.91 5.16
CA HIS A 108 11.13 3.77 4.98
C HIS A 108 10.75 2.63 5.94
N ARG A 109 10.46 2.93 7.21
CA ARG A 109 9.93 1.93 8.15
C ARG A 109 8.63 1.31 7.63
N CYS A 110 7.71 2.10 7.06
CA CYS A 110 6.48 1.57 6.45
C CYS A 110 6.76 0.60 5.29
N LEU A 111 7.80 0.86 4.48
CA LEU A 111 8.23 -0.06 3.43
C LEU A 111 8.71 -1.40 4.01
N LEU A 112 9.47 -1.37 5.11
CA LEU A 112 9.96 -2.58 5.79
C LEU A 112 8.82 -3.37 6.47
N ASP A 113 7.81 -2.68 6.98
CA ASP A 113 6.60 -3.33 7.50
C ASP A 113 5.80 -3.99 6.36
N LEU A 114 5.65 -3.30 5.23
CA LEU A 114 4.99 -3.85 4.04
C LEU A 114 5.73 -5.10 3.54
N ARG A 115 7.06 -5.04 3.48
CA ARG A 115 7.91 -6.21 3.18
C ARG A 115 7.58 -7.37 4.11
N SER A 116 7.55 -7.12 5.41
CA SER A 116 7.31 -8.15 6.44
C SER A 116 5.92 -8.76 6.30
N GLU A 117 4.91 -7.96 5.99
CA GLU A 117 3.55 -8.42 5.72
C GLU A 117 3.47 -9.32 4.49
N ILE A 118 4.14 -8.94 3.39
CA ILE A 118 4.17 -9.74 2.17
C ILE A 118 4.89 -11.08 2.42
N LEU A 119 6.07 -11.05 3.04
CA LEU A 119 6.86 -12.26 3.34
C LEU A 119 6.13 -13.22 4.28
N THR A 120 5.32 -12.71 5.21
CA THR A 120 4.59 -13.54 6.18
C THR A 120 3.38 -14.23 5.56
N ARG A 121 2.73 -13.59 4.58
CA ARG A 121 1.42 -14.05 4.04
C ARG A 121 1.53 -14.91 2.80
N TYR A 122 2.59 -14.73 2.03
CA TYR A 122 2.68 -15.30 0.68
C TYR A 122 3.90 -16.21 0.54
N ALA A 123 3.69 -17.34 -0.12
CA ALA A 123 4.77 -18.21 -0.56
C ALA A 123 5.40 -17.60 -1.83
N LEU A 124 6.60 -17.06 -1.70
CA LEU A 124 7.33 -16.41 -2.78
C LEU A 124 8.48 -17.28 -3.28
N ASN A 125 8.83 -17.13 -4.55
CA ASN A 125 10.02 -17.79 -5.10
C ASN A 125 11.31 -17.13 -4.59
N GLY A 126 12.46 -17.78 -4.80
CA GLY A 126 13.75 -17.29 -4.27
C GLY A 126 14.16 -15.90 -4.79
N GLU A 127 13.84 -15.58 -6.04
CA GLU A 127 14.13 -14.26 -6.63
C GLU A 127 13.26 -13.17 -5.99
N GLN A 128 11.96 -13.41 -5.86
CA GLN A 128 11.03 -12.50 -5.17
C GLN A 128 11.41 -12.28 -3.71
N GLN A 129 11.84 -13.34 -3.01
CA GLN A 129 12.31 -13.22 -1.63
C GLN A 129 13.58 -12.37 -1.54
N ALA A 130 14.55 -12.59 -2.42
CA ALA A 130 15.79 -11.82 -2.44
C ALA A 130 15.53 -10.34 -2.75
N GLU A 131 14.72 -10.04 -3.75
CA GLU A 131 14.38 -8.66 -4.13
C GLU A 131 13.60 -7.93 -3.01
N LEU A 132 12.69 -8.62 -2.32
CA LEU A 132 12.02 -8.07 -1.13
C LEU A 132 12.97 -7.84 0.03
N GLN A 133 13.91 -8.75 0.28
CA GLN A 133 14.88 -8.62 1.37
C GLN A 133 15.82 -7.44 1.15
N ALA A 134 16.17 -7.14 -0.10
CA ALA A 134 16.95 -5.97 -0.49
C ALA A 134 16.23 -4.64 -0.22
N TRP A 135 14.91 -4.63 -0.01
CA TRP A 135 14.20 -3.42 0.46
C TRP A 135 14.75 -3.04 1.83
N GLY A 136 15.38 -1.87 1.93
CA GLY A 136 16.12 -1.49 3.14
C GLY A 136 17.55 -1.11 2.87
N GLU A 137 18.20 -1.83 1.96
CA GLU A 137 19.66 -1.87 1.89
C GLU A 137 20.23 -0.65 1.13
N ASP A 138 19.50 -0.11 0.15
CA ASP A 138 19.91 1.07 -0.64
C ASP A 138 19.50 2.43 -0.03
N SER A 139 18.78 2.45 1.10
CA SER A 139 18.14 3.68 1.59
C SER A 139 19.01 4.58 2.46
N GLY A 140 20.30 4.25 2.62
CA GLY A 140 21.26 5.01 3.42
C GLY A 140 21.54 6.44 2.94
N ASN A 141 20.93 6.93 1.86
CA ASN A 141 21.22 8.27 1.34
C ASN A 141 20.06 9.03 0.68
N THR A 142 18.80 8.64 0.87
CA THR A 142 17.68 9.40 0.29
C THR A 142 16.96 10.22 1.37
N THR A 143 17.48 11.41 1.63
CA THR A 143 16.68 12.50 2.21
C THR A 143 15.58 12.84 1.20
N ILE A 144 14.38 12.32 1.39
CA ILE A 144 13.20 12.85 0.70
C ILE A 144 12.87 14.17 1.41
N LEU A 145 13.34 15.27 0.81
CA LEU A 145 12.95 16.65 1.13
C LEU A 145 11.51 16.94 0.67
#